data_AF-A0A847DZ11-F1
#
_entry.id   AF-A0A847DZ11-F1
#
_cell.length_a   1.000
_cell.length_b   1.000
_cell.length_c   1.000
_cell.angle_alpha   90.00
_cell.angle_beta   90.00
_cell.angle_gamma   90.00
#
_symmetry.space_group_name_H-M   'P 1'
#
loop_
_entity.id
_entity.type
_entity.pdbx_description
1 polymer ?
#
loop_
_entity_poly.entity_id
_entity_poly.type
_entity_poly.pdbx_seq_one_letter_code
_entity_poly.pdbx_strand_id
1 'polypeptide(L)' 'MSVTNAISAIVIVGAMLAAALTDTVLGKFMGIAAVALASVNVFGGFLVTRRMLEMFRKKEPKAKAEAPRA' A
#
# COMPACT_ATOMS: atom_id res chain seq x y z
N MET A 1 6.94 6.88 9.24
CA MET A 1 5.55 6.49 9.60
C MET A 1 4.81 5.74 8.50
N SER A 2 5.05 6.00 7.20
CA SER A 2 4.35 5.30 6.10
C SER A 2 4.75 3.82 5.91
N VAL A 3 6.06 3.52 5.96
CA VAL A 3 6.57 2.15 5.74
C VAL A 3 6.13 1.19 6.84
N THR A 4 6.13 1.62 8.10
CA THR A 4 5.66 0.80 9.24
C THR A 4 4.17 0.44 9.13
N ASN A 5 3.36 1.29 8.50
CA ASN A 5 1.95 1.01 8.22
C ASN A 5 1.77 0.03 7.04
N ALA A 6 2.64 0.09 6.03
CA ALA A 6 2.63 -0.90 4.95
C ALA A 6 3.08 -2.29 5.46
N ILE A 7 4.02 -2.35 6.41
CA ILE A 7 4.50 -3.60 7.01
C ILE A 7 3.44 -4.23 7.93
N SER A 8 2.71 -3.43 8.72
CA SER A 8 1.62 -3.95 9.57
C SER A 8 0.48 -4.58 8.76
N ALA A 9 0.41 -4.33 7.45
CA ALA A 9 -0.56 -4.93 6.56
C ALA A 9 -0.39 -6.45 6.38
N ILE A 10 0.67 -7.06 6.94
CA ILE A 10 0.84 -8.52 7.06
C ILE A 10 -0.34 -9.21 7.77
N VAL A 11 -1.16 -8.44 8.49
CA VAL A 11 -2.46 -8.88 9.04
C VAL A 11 -3.35 -9.58 8.00
N ILE A 12 -3.18 -9.28 6.70
CA ILE A 12 -3.93 -9.93 5.62
C ILE A 12 -3.76 -11.46 5.60
N VAL A 13 -2.60 -11.99 6.01
CA VAL A 13 -2.37 -13.44 6.10
C VAL A 13 -3.29 -14.06 7.15
N GLY A 14 -3.42 -13.40 8.31
CA GLY A 14 -4.35 -13.82 9.36
C GLY A 14 -5.81 -13.72 8.92
N ALA A 15 -6.18 -12.67 8.18
CA ALA A 15 -7.52 -12.51 7.64
C ALA A 15 -7.88 -13.60 6.62
N MET A 16 -6.94 -13.98 5.74
CA MET A 16 -7.13 -15.07 4.78
C MET A 16 -7.30 -16.42 5.48
N LEU A 17 -6.49 -16.70 6.51
CA LEU A 17 -6.64 -17.92 7.33
C LEU A 17 -7.98 -17.95 8.04
N ALA A 18 -8.40 -16.84 8.67
CA ALA A 18 -9.69 -16.74 9.33
C ALA A 18 -10.86 -16.95 8.35
N ALA A 19 -10.77 -16.38 7.15
CA ALA A 19 -11.78 -16.56 6.11
C ALA A 19 -11.83 -18.01 5.58
N ALA A 20 -10.68 -18.68 5.45
CA ALA A 20 -10.58 -20.04 4.93
C ALA A 20 -10.99 -21.11 5.95
N LEU A 21 -10.67 -20.92 7.22
CA LEU A 21 -10.88 -21.90 8.29
C LEU A 21 -12.26 -21.81 8.95
N THR A 22 -13.09 -20.84 8.56
CA THR A 22 -14.40 -20.64 9.18
C THR A 22 -15.53 -21.20 8.32
N ASP A 23 -16.29 -22.14 8.90
CA ASP A 23 -17.41 -22.80 8.21
C ASP A 23 -18.77 -22.14 8.41
N THR A 24 -18.92 -21.32 9.46
CA THR A 24 -20.19 -20.65 9.76
C THR A 24 -20.48 -19.56 8.73
N VAL A 25 -21.76 -19.38 8.35
CA VAL A 25 -22.17 -18.36 7.37
C VAL A 25 -21.75 -16.96 7.83
N LEU A 26 -22.03 -16.63 9.10
CA LEU A 26 -21.64 -15.35 9.69
C LEU A 26 -20.10 -15.17 9.68
N GLY A 27 -19.37 -16.22 10.00
CA GLY A 27 -17.91 -16.20 10.01
C GLY A 27 -17.28 -16.06 8.63
N LYS A 28 -17.88 -16.64 7.59
CA LYS A 28 -17.47 -16.43 6.18
C LYS A 28 -17.65 -14.96 5.76
N PHE A 29 -18.79 -14.35 6.09
CA PHE A 29 -19.01 -12.93 5.82
C PHE A 29 -18.03 -12.03 6.57
N MET A 30 -17.76 -12.31 7.85
CA MET A 30 -16.77 -11.59 8.64
C MET A 30 -15.35 -11.79 8.09
N GLY A 31 -15.01 -12.99 7.63
CA GLY A 31 -13.71 -13.29 7.00
C GLY A 31 -13.51 -12.52 5.70
N ILE A 32 -14.53 -12.49 4.84
CA ILE A 32 -14.51 -11.67 3.62
C ILE A 32 -14.35 -10.18 3.96
N ALA A 33 -15.10 -9.67 4.93
CA ALA A 33 -14.97 -8.30 5.39
C ALA A 33 -13.57 -7.99 5.95
N ALA A 34 -12.99 -8.91 6.73
CA ALA A 34 -11.64 -8.79 7.27
C ALA A 34 -10.59 -8.74 6.16
N VAL A 35 -10.69 -9.62 5.15
CA VAL A 35 -9.78 -9.62 3.99
C VAL A 35 -9.94 -8.32 3.18
N ALA A 36 -11.16 -7.85 2.97
CA ALA A 36 -11.41 -6.58 2.29
C ALA A 36 -10.77 -5.39 3.01
N LEU A 37 -10.98 -5.27 4.32
CA LEU A 37 -10.36 -4.20 5.13
C LEU A 37 -8.84 -4.30 5.18
N ALA A 38 -8.30 -5.52 5.33
CA ALA A 38 -6.85 -5.74 5.29
C ALA A 38 -6.26 -5.32 3.95
N SER A 39 -6.93 -5.63 2.83
CA SER A 39 -6.47 -5.24 1.49
C SER A 39 -6.41 -3.71 1.32
N VAL A 40 -7.40 -2.98 1.83
CA VAL A 40 -7.38 -1.50 1.80
C VAL A 40 -6.16 -0.95 2.54
N ASN A 41 -5.80 -1.55 3.67
CA ASN A 41 -4.61 -1.15 4.43
C ASN A 41 -3.31 -1.45 3.64
N VAL A 42 -3.20 -2.64 3.04
CA VAL A 42 -2.07 -3.00 2.15
C VAL A 42 -1.95 -1.97 1.02
N PHE A 43 -2.98 -1.85 0.18
CA PHE A 43 -2.92 -1.00 -1.02
C PHE A 43 -2.77 0.49 -0.67
N GLY A 44 -3.50 0.98 0.33
CA GLY A 44 -3.41 2.36 0.80
C GLY A 44 -2.03 2.69 1.36
N GLY A 45 -1.47 1.81 2.20
CA GLY A 45 -0.13 1.98 2.78
C GLY A 45 0.96 2.05 1.71
N PHE A 46 0.93 1.18 0.70
CA PHE A 46 1.89 1.21 -0.41
C PHE A 46 1.70 2.41 -1.33
N LEU A 47 0.46 2.79 -1.66
CA LEU A 47 0.17 3.95 -2.52
C LEU A 47 0.66 5.25 -1.88
N VAL A 48 0.37 5.45 -0.59
CA VAL A 48 0.80 6.63 0.15
C VAL A 48 2.32 6.66 0.29
N THR A 49 2.95 5.51 0.58
CA THR A 49 4.42 5.41 0.65
C THR A 49 5.05 5.79 -0.69
N ARG A 50 4.50 5.32 -1.81
CA ARG A 50 4.97 5.69 -3.15
C ARG A 50 4.86 7.19 -3.40
N ARG A 51 3.71 7.80 -3.10
CA ARG A 51 3.53 9.26 -3.24
C ARG A 51 4.48 10.05 -2.35
N MET A 52 4.70 9.60 -1.12
CA MET A 52 5.70 10.19 -0.23
C MET A 52 7.10 10.15 -0.82
N LEU A 53 7.53 8.99 -1.33
CA LEU A 53 8.85 8.82 -1.94
C LEU A 53 8.99 9.62 -3.25
N GLU A 54 7.93 9.76 -4.04
CA GLU A 54 7.91 10.59 -5.25
C GLU A 54 8.10 12.08 -4.95
N MET A 55 7.63 12.58 -3.80
CA MET A 55 7.86 13.96 -3.37
C MET A 55 9.33 14.23 -2.95
N PHE A 56 10.09 13.19 -2.58
CA PHE A 56 11.51 13.29 -2.27
C PHE A 56 12.42 13.07 -3.49
N ARG A 57 11.89 12.53 -4.60
CA ARG A 57 12.61 12.52 -5.88
C ARG A 57 12.64 13.95 -6.40
N LYS A 58 13.78 14.63 -6.24
CA LYS A 58 14.05 15.89 -6.95
C LYS A 58 13.75 15.64 -8.44
N LYS A 59 12.87 16.48 -9.03
CA LYS A 59 12.79 16.60 -10.50
C LYS A 59 14.23 16.69 -10.98
N GLU A 60 14.62 15.80 -11.91
CA GLU A 60 15.91 15.95 -12.59
C GLU A 60 16.02 17.43 -12.99
N PRO A 61 17.08 18.14 -12.59
CA PRO A 61 17.28 19.48 -13.10
C PRO A 61 17.35 19.30 -14.61
N LYS A 62 16.35 19.81 -15.34
CA LYS A 62 16.35 19.86 -16.80
C LYS A 62 17.76 20.28 -17.18
N ALA A 63 18.49 19.34 -17.78
CA ALA A 63 19.87 19.53 -18.16
C ALA A 63 19.94 20.87 -18.88
N LYS A 64 20.85 21.73 -18.43
CA LYS A 64 21.19 23.03 -19.00
C LYS A 64 21.00 23.02 -20.52
N ALA A 65 19.85 23.48 -20.98
CA ALA A 65 19.53 23.61 -22.39
C ALA A 65 19.35 25.09 -22.69
N GLU A 66 20.39 25.88 -22.40
CA GLU A 66 20.49 27.27 -22.84
C GLU A 66 21.96 27.69 -22.74
N ALA A 67 22.74 27.22 -23.72
CA ALA A 67 23.89 27.94 -24.26
C ALA A 67 24.25 27.33 -25.62
N PRO A 68 24.05 28.10 -26.70
CA PRO A 68 25.15 28.32 -27.61
C PRO A 68 25.51 29.80 -27.58
N ARG A 69 26.77 30.07 -27.21
CA ARG A 69 27.44 31.32 -27.49
C ARG A 69 27.43 31.56 -29.00
N ALA A 70 26.92 32.70 -29.44
CA ALA A 70 27.23 33.33 -30.72
C ALA A 70 27.20 34.84 -30.47
#